data_AF-A0A7C9ADS6-F1
#
_entry.id   AF-A0A7C9ADS6-F1
#
_cell.length_a   1.000
_cell.length_b   1.000
_cell.length_c   1.000
_cell.angle_alpha   90.00
_cell.angle_beta   90.00
_cell.angle_gamma   90.00
#
_symmetry.space_group_name_H-M   'P 1'
#
loop_
_entity.id
_entity.type
_entity.pdbx_description
1 polymer ?
#
loop_
_entity_poly.entity_id
_entity_poly.type
_entity_poly.pdbx_seq_one_letter_code
_entity_poly.pdbx_strand_id
1 'polypeptide(L)'
;VWRIKALEESGGWLERTTVEDMDIAVRAHLHGWKFIFLNDVRVLCELPESYEAYRKQQHRWHSGPMQLFRLCLPAIITSKLTFLKKANLIFLFFLLRKLILPFYSFTLFCIILPLTMFVPEAELPFWVICYIPVFMSFLNILPAPGSFPFIVPYLLFENTMSVTKFNAM
;
A
#
# COMPACT_ATOMS: atom_id res chain seq x y z
N VAL A 1 -5.00 18.42 7.46
CA VAL A 1 -5.09 19.89 7.45
C VAL A 1 -3.89 20.44 6.72
N TRP A 2 -4.07 21.40 5.82
CA TRP A 2 -3.01 21.99 5.02
C TRP A 2 -2.78 23.45 5.40
N ARG A 3 -1.52 23.88 5.44
CA ARG A 3 -1.19 25.31 5.41
C ARG A 3 -1.43 25.79 3.98
N ILE A 4 -2.11 26.94 3.82
CA ILE A 4 -2.40 27.52 2.50
C ILE A 4 -1.09 27.68 1.69
N LYS A 5 -0.06 28.24 2.33
CA LYS A 5 1.28 28.37 1.74
C LYS A 5 1.87 27.05 1.21
N ALA A 6 1.63 25.93 1.90
CA ALA A 6 2.12 24.63 1.44
C ALA A 6 1.37 24.13 0.19
N LEU A 7 0.08 24.43 0.09
CA LEU A 7 -0.70 24.12 -1.11
C LEU A 7 -0.20 24.97 -2.29
N GLU A 8 -0.04 26.27 -2.10
CA GLU A 8 0.41 27.21 -3.13
C GLU A 8 1.81 26.87 -3.65
N GLU A 9 2.78 26.66 -2.76
CA GLU A 9 4.15 26.29 -3.13
C GLU A 9 4.25 24.92 -3.82
N SER A 10 3.29 24.03 -3.54
CA SER A 10 3.26 22.71 -4.18
C SER A 10 2.58 22.74 -5.55
N GLY A 11 1.92 23.83 -5.93
CA GLY A 11 1.15 23.96 -7.18
C GLY A 11 -0.32 23.54 -7.07
N GLY A 12 -0.87 23.52 -5.86
CA GLY A 12 -2.30 23.27 -5.61
C GLY A 12 -2.75 21.84 -5.92
N TRP A 13 -4.07 21.67 -6.03
CA TRP A 13 -4.72 20.41 -6.40
C TRP A 13 -4.69 20.23 -7.91
N LEU A 14 -4.28 19.06 -8.38
CA LEU A 14 -4.15 18.74 -9.80
C LEU A 14 -5.04 17.55 -10.13
N GLU A 15 -5.73 17.60 -11.27
CA GLU A 15 -6.66 16.55 -11.74
C GLU A 15 -5.99 15.39 -12.50
N ARG A 16 -4.65 15.29 -12.42
CA ARG A 16 -3.85 14.35 -13.22
C ARG A 16 -3.87 12.90 -12.73
N THR A 17 -4.49 12.62 -11.59
CA THR A 17 -4.59 11.29 -11.01
C THR A 17 -5.83 11.18 -10.13
N THR A 18 -6.28 9.95 -9.88
CA THR A 18 -7.42 9.63 -8.99
C THR A 18 -7.06 9.65 -7.49
N VAL A 19 -5.79 9.92 -7.19
CA VAL A 19 -5.23 10.06 -5.83
C VAL A 19 -4.58 11.44 -5.67
N GLU A 20 -5.39 12.48 -5.89
CA GLU A 20 -4.95 13.88 -5.88
C GLU A 20 -4.33 14.31 -4.54
N ASP A 21 -4.79 13.70 -3.44
CA ASP A 21 -4.27 13.87 -2.08
C ASP A 21 -2.86 13.32 -1.92
N MET A 22 -2.58 12.15 -2.47
CA MET A 22 -1.24 11.58 -2.52
C MET A 22 -0.33 12.39 -3.44
N ASP A 23 -0.85 12.88 -4.56
CA ASP A 23 -0.06 13.69 -5.50
C ASP A 23 0.45 14.98 -4.86
N ILE A 24 -0.43 15.74 -4.22
CA ILE A 24 -0.03 16.96 -3.52
C ILE A 24 0.88 16.66 -2.32
N ALA A 25 0.68 15.54 -1.62
CA ALA A 25 1.58 15.11 -0.55
C ALA A 25 3.00 14.81 -1.04
N VAL A 26 3.14 14.12 -2.18
CA VAL A 26 4.45 13.87 -2.79
C VAL A 26 5.09 15.18 -3.22
N ARG A 27 4.38 16.05 -3.94
CA ARG A 27 4.91 17.35 -4.36
C ARG A 27 5.36 18.20 -3.16
N ALA A 28 4.52 18.35 -2.14
CA ALA A 28 4.88 19.07 -0.92
C ALA A 28 6.12 18.47 -0.24
N HIS A 29 6.23 17.15 -0.18
CA HIS A 29 7.43 16.48 0.34
C HIS A 29 8.69 16.83 -0.45
N LEU A 30 8.61 16.85 -1.78
CA LEU A 30 9.72 17.24 -2.66
C LEU A 30 10.12 18.71 -2.49
N HIS A 31 9.17 19.59 -2.14
CA HIS A 31 9.39 20.99 -1.77
C HIS A 31 9.90 21.17 -0.33
N GLY A 32 10.15 20.09 0.42
CA GLY A 32 10.74 20.13 1.76
C GLY A 32 9.73 20.37 2.89
N TRP A 33 8.43 20.38 2.60
CA TRP A 33 7.40 20.43 3.63
C TRP A 33 7.44 19.18 4.50
N LYS A 34 7.21 19.39 5.80
CA LYS A 34 7.18 18.33 6.80
C LYS A 34 5.74 18.04 7.18
N PHE A 35 5.44 16.75 7.32
CA PHE A 35 4.14 16.25 7.75
C PHE A 35 4.21 15.86 9.22
N ILE A 36 3.11 16.13 9.94
CA ILE A 36 2.92 15.70 11.32
C ILE A 36 1.67 14.82 11.32
N PHE A 37 1.80 13.60 11.86
CA PHE A 37 0.69 12.69 12.05
C PHE A 37 0.25 12.73 13.52
N LEU A 38 -1.02 13.04 13.76
CA LEU A 38 -1.61 13.16 15.09
C LEU A 38 -2.50 11.93 15.35
N ASN A 39 -2.01 11.00 16.17
CA ASN A 39 -2.68 9.73 16.47
C ASN A 39 -3.96 9.86 17.33
N ASP A 40 -4.03 10.95 18.08
CA ASP A 40 -5.11 11.31 19.00
C ASP A 40 -6.29 11.98 18.30
N VAL A 41 -6.06 12.59 17.13
CA VAL A 41 -7.11 13.20 16.31
C VAL A 41 -7.77 12.12 15.44
N ARG A 42 -9.00 11.73 15.80
CA ARG A 42 -9.78 10.70 15.09
C ARG A 42 -11.06 11.30 14.52
N VAL A 43 -11.43 10.84 13.33
CA VAL A 43 -12.67 11.22 12.65
C VAL A 43 -13.41 9.92 12.29
N LEU A 44 -14.73 9.91 12.40
CA LEU A 44 -15.54 8.80 11.94
C LEU A 44 -15.48 8.74 10.42
N CYS A 45 -15.17 7.58 9.87
CA CYS A 45 -15.11 7.35 8.43
C CYS A 45 -16.26 6.44 7.99
N GLU A 46 -16.80 6.73 6.82
CA GLU A 46 -17.75 5.84 6.14
C GLU A 46 -17.00 4.68 5.49
N LEU A 47 -17.56 3.48 5.57
CA LEU A 47 -17.07 2.30 4.88
C LEU A 47 -17.97 1.99 3.68
N PRO A 48 -17.46 1.33 2.63
CA PRO A 48 -18.28 0.87 1.53
C PRO A 48 -19.42 -0.03 2.02
N GLU A 49 -20.64 0.30 1.64
CA GLU A 49 -21.87 -0.41 2.05
C GLU A 49 -21.99 -1.82 1.46
N SER A 50 -21.27 -2.10 0.38
CA SER A 50 -21.31 -3.37 -0.33
C SER A 50 -19.92 -3.86 -0.73
N TYR A 51 -19.81 -5.17 -0.93
CA TYR A 51 -18.57 -5.78 -1.41
C TYR A 51 -18.16 -5.27 -2.80
N GLU A 52 -19.13 -4.98 -3.68
CA GLU A 52 -18.83 -4.42 -5.00
C GLU A 52 -18.22 -3.01 -4.90
N ALA A 53 -18.80 -2.15 -4.05
CA ALA A 53 -18.26 -0.82 -3.79
C ALA A 53 -16.85 -0.90 -3.19
N TYR A 54 -16.63 -1.84 -2.26
CA TYR A 54 -15.32 -2.10 -1.69
C TYR A 54 -14.30 -2.54 -2.75
N ARG A 55 -14.65 -3.46 -3.66
CA ARG A 55 -13.77 -3.89 -4.75
C ARG A 55 -13.37 -2.74 -5.68
N LYS A 56 -14.34 -1.90 -6.06
CA LYS A 56 -14.08 -0.69 -6.88
C LYS A 56 -13.15 0.29 -6.16
N GLN A 57 -13.34 0.47 -4.84
CA GLN A 57 -12.46 1.30 -4.02
C GLN A 57 -11.04 0.72 -4.00
N GLN A 58 -10.88 -0.57 -3.69
CA GLN A 58 -9.58 -1.23 -3.64
C GLN A 58 -8.84 -1.19 -4.97
N HIS A 59 -9.55 -1.37 -6.09
CA HIS A 59 -8.96 -1.22 -7.42
C HIS A 59 -8.36 0.18 -7.59
N ARG A 60 -9.14 1.25 -7.34
CA ARG A 60 -8.63 2.64 -7.43
C ARG A 60 -7.45 2.90 -6.48
N TRP A 61 -7.51 2.35 -5.27
CA TRP A 61 -6.45 2.49 -4.25
C TRP A 61 -5.16 1.73 -4.57
N HIS A 62 -5.14 0.89 -5.61
CA HIS A 62 -3.94 0.25 -6.14
C HIS A 62 -3.52 0.87 -7.47
N SER A 63 -4.44 1.09 -8.40
CA SER A 63 -4.12 1.69 -9.70
C SER A 63 -3.65 3.14 -9.59
N GLY A 64 -4.32 3.95 -8.78
CA GLY A 64 -4.01 5.37 -8.59
C GLY A 64 -2.57 5.61 -8.11
N PRO A 65 -2.13 4.99 -7.00
CA PRO A 65 -0.75 5.13 -6.54
C PRO A 65 0.30 4.65 -7.53
N MET A 66 0.04 3.60 -8.32
CA MET A 66 0.97 3.12 -9.34
C MET A 66 1.06 4.06 -10.55
N GLN A 67 -0.07 4.63 -10.97
CA GLN A 67 -0.08 5.72 -11.95
C GLN A 67 0.70 6.92 -11.43
N LEU A 68 0.44 7.35 -10.20
CA LEU A 68 1.13 8.46 -9.55
C LEU A 68 2.63 8.19 -9.41
N PHE A 69 3.03 6.97 -9.08
CA PHE A 69 4.44 6.58 -9.01
C PHE A 69 5.16 6.86 -10.33
N ARG A 70 4.57 6.44 -11.46
CA ARG A 70 5.14 6.69 -12.81
C ARG A 70 5.25 8.19 -13.10
N LEU A 71 4.25 8.99 -12.70
CA LEU A 71 4.25 10.45 -12.88
C LEU A 71 5.31 11.15 -12.02
N CYS A 72 5.48 10.73 -10.77
CA CYS A 72 6.35 11.39 -9.81
C CYS A 72 7.80 10.87 -9.83
N LEU A 73 8.06 9.66 -10.32
CA LEU A 73 9.38 9.03 -10.25
C LEU A 73 10.51 9.91 -10.80
N PRO A 74 10.38 10.57 -11.98
CA PRO A 74 11.42 11.47 -12.48
C PRO A 74 11.71 12.65 -11.53
N ALA A 75 10.66 13.24 -10.95
CA ALA A 75 10.78 14.33 -9.99
C ALA A 75 11.41 13.87 -8.66
N ILE A 76 11.08 12.66 -8.20
CA ILE A 76 11.67 12.06 -7.00
C ILE A 76 13.18 11.85 -7.19
N ILE A 77 13.57 11.29 -8.34
CA ILE A 77 14.98 11.01 -8.66
C ILE A 77 15.78 12.31 -8.76
N THR A 78 15.25 13.33 -9.44
CA THR A 78 15.94 14.61 -9.66
C THR A 78 15.85 15.58 -8.46
N SER A 79 15.01 15.28 -7.46
CA SER A 79 14.85 16.15 -6.28
C SER A 79 16.14 16.33 -5.47
N LYS A 80 16.20 17.42 -4.69
CA LYS A 80 17.29 17.74 -3.76
C LYS A 80 17.24 16.94 -2.45
N LEU A 81 16.34 15.96 -2.33
CA LEU A 81 16.22 15.13 -1.15
C LEU A 81 17.44 14.22 -0.97
N THR A 82 17.77 13.91 0.28
CA THR A 82 18.78 12.90 0.62
C THR A 82 18.39 11.53 0.07
N PHE A 83 19.38 10.71 -0.30
CA PHE A 83 19.17 9.35 -0.82
C PHE A 83 18.20 8.52 0.03
N LEU A 84 18.36 8.54 1.37
CA LEU A 84 17.49 7.77 2.28
C LEU A 84 16.01 8.18 2.18
N LYS A 85 15.71 9.47 2.01
CA LYS A 85 14.33 9.96 1.82
C LYS A 85 13.76 9.53 0.48
N LYS A 86 14.56 9.56 -0.59
CA LYS A 86 14.17 9.04 -1.90
C LYS A 86 13.86 7.54 -1.84
N ALA A 87 14.77 6.77 -1.22
CA ALA A 87 14.59 5.34 -1.03
C ALA A 87 13.35 5.02 -0.19
N ASN A 88 13.10 5.77 0.89
CA ASN A 88 11.89 5.63 1.71
C ASN A 88 10.62 5.91 0.87
N LEU A 89 10.59 7.00 0.11
CA LEU A 89 9.44 7.36 -0.73
C LEU A 89 9.19 6.33 -1.83
N ILE A 90 10.23 5.85 -2.52
CA ILE A 90 10.08 4.83 -3.57
C ILE A 90 9.66 3.50 -2.94
N PHE A 91 10.39 3.04 -1.93
CA PHE A 91 10.21 1.70 -1.38
C PHE A 91 9.01 1.60 -0.44
N LEU A 92 9.00 2.36 0.65
CA LEU A 92 7.97 2.21 1.70
C LEU A 92 6.63 2.83 1.29
N PHE A 93 6.65 4.00 0.65
CA PHE A 93 5.41 4.70 0.30
C PHE A 93 4.75 4.14 -0.97
N PHE A 94 5.52 3.91 -2.05
CA PHE A 94 4.95 3.37 -3.29
C PHE A 94 5.00 1.85 -3.37
N LEU A 95 6.16 1.20 -3.26
CA LEU A 95 6.30 -0.20 -3.71
C LEU A 95 5.88 -1.26 -2.69
N LEU A 96 6.23 -1.10 -1.40
CA LEU A 96 6.12 -2.17 -0.41
C LEU A 96 4.69 -2.69 -0.26
N ARG A 97 3.75 -1.80 0.10
CA ARG A 97 2.36 -2.19 0.33
C ARG A 97 1.54 -2.35 -0.94
N LYS A 98 1.87 -1.62 -2.01
CA LYS A 98 1.05 -1.60 -3.22
C LYS A 98 1.45 -2.64 -4.24
N LEU A 99 2.72 -3.08 -4.27
CA LEU A 99 3.22 -4.03 -5.26
C LEU A 99 3.81 -5.28 -4.58
N ILE A 100 4.81 -5.10 -3.71
CA ILE A 100 5.63 -6.21 -3.20
C ILE A 100 4.81 -7.17 -2.33
N LEU A 101 4.07 -6.67 -1.35
CA LEU A 101 3.30 -7.53 -0.43
C LEU A 101 2.16 -8.27 -1.14
N PRO A 102 1.31 -7.64 -1.98
CA PRO A 102 0.33 -8.37 -2.77
C PRO A 102 0.97 -9.41 -3.69
N PHE A 103 2.04 -9.04 -4.42
CA PHE A 103 2.79 -9.95 -5.31
C PHE A 103 3.27 -11.19 -4.58
N TYR A 104 3.97 -10.99 -3.46
CA TYR A 104 4.43 -12.09 -2.62
C TYR A 104 3.29 -12.98 -2.15
N SER A 105 2.21 -12.41 -1.60
CA SER A 105 1.10 -13.17 -1.03
C SER A 105 0.41 -14.03 -2.09
N PHE A 106 0.11 -13.45 -3.25
CA PHE A 106 -0.57 -14.17 -4.33
C PHE A 106 0.32 -15.23 -4.97
N THR A 107 1.58 -14.93 -5.26
CA THR A 107 2.49 -15.94 -5.80
C THR A 107 2.64 -17.10 -4.82
N LEU A 108 2.76 -16.84 -3.52
CA LEU A 108 2.85 -17.92 -2.53
C LEU A 108 1.57 -18.75 -2.44
N PHE A 109 0.43 -18.10 -2.18
CA PHE A 109 -0.82 -18.81 -1.85
C PHE A 109 -1.58 -19.33 -3.08
N CYS A 110 -1.52 -18.64 -4.21
CA CYS A 110 -2.30 -18.98 -5.40
C CYS A 110 -1.49 -19.72 -6.47
N ILE A 111 -0.15 -19.68 -6.42
CA ILE A 111 0.71 -20.33 -7.43
C ILE A 111 1.59 -21.40 -6.79
N ILE A 112 2.50 -21.01 -5.89
CA ILE A 112 3.51 -21.92 -5.33
C ILE A 112 2.86 -23.06 -4.54
N LEU A 113 1.99 -22.76 -3.56
CA LEU A 113 1.35 -23.80 -2.74
C LEU A 113 0.51 -24.78 -3.57
N PRO A 114 -0.40 -24.35 -4.48
CA PRO A 114 -1.12 -25.28 -5.34
C PRO A 114 -0.19 -26.12 -6.23
N LEU A 115 0.89 -25.56 -6.77
CA LEU A 115 1.83 -26.31 -7.61
C LEU A 115 2.55 -27.42 -6.83
N THR A 116 2.85 -27.23 -5.55
CA THR A 116 3.45 -28.30 -4.73
C THR A 116 2.56 -29.52 -4.54
N MET A 117 1.24 -29.39 -4.72
CA MET A 117 0.35 -30.55 -4.71
C MET A 117 0.56 -31.47 -5.93
N PHE A 118 1.16 -30.96 -7.01
CA PHE A 118 1.43 -31.71 -8.24
C PHE A 118 2.88 -32.20 -8.35
N VAL A 119 3.77 -31.75 -7.48
CA VAL A 119 5.19 -32.14 -7.45
C VAL A 119 5.53 -32.62 -6.04
N PRO A 120 5.33 -33.92 -5.74
CA PRO A 120 5.53 -34.47 -4.40
C PRO A 120 6.95 -34.28 -3.84
N GLU A 121 7.95 -34.15 -4.71
CA GLU A 121 9.36 -33.93 -4.36
C GLU A 121 9.66 -32.46 -4.00
N ALA A 122 8.72 -31.55 -4.22
CA ALA A 122 8.90 -30.12 -3.95
C ALA A 122 8.68 -29.82 -2.46
N GLU A 123 9.75 -29.94 -1.66
CA GLU A 123 9.73 -29.52 -0.27
C GLU A 123 9.86 -27.99 -0.14
N LEU A 124 8.83 -27.35 0.42
CA LEU A 124 8.88 -25.92 0.73
C LEU A 124 9.37 -25.72 2.17
N PRO A 125 10.31 -24.79 2.40
CA PRO A 125 10.77 -24.50 3.75
C PRO A 125 9.64 -23.98 4.64
N PHE A 126 9.48 -24.59 5.82
CA PHE A 126 8.43 -24.23 6.78
C PHE A 126 8.39 -22.74 7.14
N TRP A 127 9.56 -22.10 7.23
CA TRP A 127 9.66 -20.68 7.55
C TRP A 127 9.04 -19.78 6.46
N VAL A 128 9.06 -20.19 5.19
CA VAL A 128 8.46 -19.44 4.07
C VAL A 128 6.93 -19.51 4.14
N ILE A 129 6.38 -20.68 4.45
CA ILE A 129 4.94 -20.91 4.46
C ILE A 129 4.30 -20.39 5.75
N CYS A 130 4.98 -20.54 6.89
CA CYS A 130 4.41 -20.24 8.19
C CYS A 130 4.97 -18.95 8.80
N TYR A 131 6.29 -18.82 8.94
CA TYR A 131 6.87 -17.71 9.72
C TYR A 131 6.70 -16.36 9.02
N ILE A 132 6.91 -16.28 7.69
CA ILE A 132 6.75 -15.01 6.98
C ILE A 132 5.30 -14.51 7.03
N PRO A 133 4.26 -15.31 6.66
CA PRO A 133 2.89 -14.83 6.71
C PRO A 133 2.46 -14.47 8.13
N VAL A 134 2.84 -15.27 9.14
CA VAL A 134 2.54 -14.98 10.55
C VAL A 134 3.18 -13.65 10.97
N PHE A 135 4.47 -13.46 10.67
CA PHE A 135 5.18 -12.22 10.98
C PHE A 135 4.55 -11.00 10.29
N MET A 136 4.23 -11.10 9.00
CA MET A 136 3.54 -10.03 8.25
C MET A 136 2.17 -9.71 8.84
N SER A 137 1.45 -10.74 9.29
CA SER A 137 0.15 -10.58 9.96
C SER A 137 0.32 -9.77 11.24
N PHE A 138 1.24 -10.17 12.11
CA PHE A 138 1.58 -9.45 13.34
C PHE A 138 1.94 -7.98 13.07
N LEU A 139 2.82 -7.72 12.10
CA LEU A 139 3.20 -6.36 11.72
C LEU A 139 2.00 -5.50 11.30
N ASN A 140 1.03 -6.08 10.60
CA ASN A 140 -0.17 -5.34 10.16
C ASN A 140 -1.10 -4.96 11.32
N ILE A 141 -1.08 -5.69 12.43
CA ILE A 141 -1.96 -5.45 13.60
C ILE A 141 -1.30 -4.54 14.63
N LEU A 142 0.03 -4.40 14.64
CA LEU A 142 0.74 -3.54 15.60
C LEU A 142 0.10 -2.14 15.78
N PRO A 143 -0.38 -1.45 14.71
CA PRO A 143 -1.04 -0.16 14.87
C PRO A 143 -2.43 -0.20 15.52
N ALA A 144 -3.07 -1.37 15.55
CA ALA A 144 -4.44 -1.58 16.05
C ALA A 144 -4.57 -2.93 16.79
N PRO A 145 -4.05 -3.05 18.04
CA PRO A 145 -4.08 -4.30 18.80
C PRO A 145 -5.49 -4.88 19.02
N GLY A 146 -6.51 -4.02 19.09
CA GLY A 146 -7.92 -4.44 19.20
C GLY A 146 -8.43 -5.25 18.01
N SER A 147 -7.71 -5.25 16.88
CA SER A 147 -8.04 -6.04 15.69
C SER A 147 -7.55 -7.49 15.75
N PHE A 148 -6.92 -7.91 16.84
CA PHE A 148 -6.39 -9.27 17.00
C PHE A 148 -7.40 -10.41 16.72
N PRO A 149 -8.69 -10.31 17.11
CA PRO A 149 -9.66 -11.36 16.78
C PRO A 149 -9.92 -11.52 15.27
N PHE A 150 -9.59 -10.50 14.46
CA PHE A 150 -9.92 -10.44 13.04
C PHE A 150 -8.75 -10.81 12.12
N ILE A 151 -7.61 -11.25 12.66
CA ILE A 151 -6.39 -11.52 11.88
C ILE A 151 -6.62 -12.57 10.81
N VAL A 152 -7.13 -13.74 11.20
CA VAL A 152 -7.31 -14.87 10.29
C VAL A 152 -8.35 -14.53 9.22
N PRO A 153 -9.55 -14.01 9.56
CA PRO A 153 -10.50 -13.53 8.55
C PRO A 153 -9.92 -12.45 7.63
N TYR A 154 -9.16 -11.50 8.17
CA TYR A 154 -8.53 -10.43 7.40
C TYR A 154 -7.52 -10.96 6.39
N LEU A 155 -6.66 -11.91 6.78
CA LEU A 155 -5.68 -12.50 5.86
C LEU A 155 -6.33 -13.25 4.71
N LEU A 156 -7.35 -14.06 5.00
CA LEU A 156 -8.09 -14.77 3.97
C LEU A 156 -8.78 -13.78 3.02
N PHE A 157 -9.41 -12.75 3.58
CA PHE A 157 -10.05 -11.69 2.80
C PHE A 157 -9.04 -10.93 1.93
N GLU A 158 -7.92 -10.49 2.48
CA GLU A 158 -6.86 -9.78 1.74
C GLU A 158 -6.26 -10.64 0.62
N ASN A 159 -6.11 -11.95 0.85
CA ASN A 159 -5.71 -12.90 -0.19
C ASN A 159 -6.76 -13.02 -1.30
N THR A 160 -8.06 -13.08 -1.00
CA THR A 160 -9.09 -13.06 -2.06
C THR A 160 -9.10 -11.73 -2.83
N MET A 161 -8.80 -10.64 -2.15
CA MET A 161 -8.71 -9.31 -2.76
C MET A 161 -7.48 -9.13 -3.64
N SER A 162 -6.47 -9.99 -3.52
CA SER A 162 -5.23 -9.91 -4.30
C SER A 162 -5.49 -9.89 -5.81
N VAL A 163 -6.40 -10.71 -6.33
CA VAL A 163 -6.80 -10.71 -7.75
C VAL A 163 -7.34 -9.34 -8.19
N THR A 164 -8.20 -8.73 -7.38
CA THR A 164 -8.73 -7.39 -7.67
C THR A 164 -7.61 -6.33 -7.65
N LYS A 165 -6.61 -6.50 -6.78
CA LYS A 165 -5.46 -5.60 -6.66
C LYS A 165 -4.49 -5.76 -7.84
N PHE A 166 -4.21 -6.98 -8.31
CA PHE A 166 -3.36 -7.19 -9.50
C PHE A 166 -3.97 -6.65 -10.77
N ASN A 167 -5.27 -6.87 -10.97
CA ASN A 167 -5.96 -6.34 -12.14
C ASN A 167 -5.91 -4.80 -12.20
N ALA A 168 -5.54 -4.14 -11.09
CA ALA A 168 -5.42 -2.70 -10.99
C ALA A 168 -4.00 -2.14 -11.26
N MET A 169 -2.94 -2.96 -11.25
CA MET A 169 -1.54 -2.50 -11.38
C MET A 169 -1.08 -2.43 -12.85
#